data_AF-A0A138ANY9-F1
#
_entry.id   AF-A0A138ANY9-F1
#
_cell.length_a   1.000
_cell.length_b   1.000
_cell.length_c   1.000
_cell.angle_alpha   90.00
_cell.angle_beta   90.00
_cell.angle_gamma   90.00
#
_symmetry.space_group_name_H-M   'P 1'
#
loop_
_entity.id
_entity.type
_entity.pdbx_description
1 polymer ?
#
loop_
_entity_poly.entity_id
_entity_poly.type
_entity_poly.pdbx_seq_one_letter_code
_entity_poly.pdbx_strand_id
1 'polypeptide(L)'
;MIVVSVVVGVLIVIAAAAGATAYVSGQRQPAESVAGPASAAAPSTSGTSGTSGTSVEQSGAPTAAPSIPGTDALGFLGTTARCADGDRPKMMVLTATSQAVVCDHAGALYYAGWRTDTGSGTRIDGVLPAGPGWVARAPDATINITPAGLVISAANGEFTEPATGFWAAP
;
A
#
# COMPACT_ATOMS: atom_id res chain seq x y z
N MET A 1 50.87 -8.97 14.98
CA MET A 1 49.68 -9.75 15.35
C MET A 1 48.71 -8.76 15.99
N ILE A 2 47.87 -7.99 15.30
CA ILE A 2 46.64 -8.34 14.57
C ILE A 2 46.37 -7.20 13.55
N VAL A 3 47.13 -7.14 12.45
CA VAL A 3 46.91 -6.13 11.37
C VAL A 3 46.86 -6.82 9.99
N VAL A 4 46.78 -8.16 9.96
CA VAL A 4 46.81 -8.96 8.71
C VAL A 4 45.58 -9.87 8.63
N SER A 5 44.38 -9.33 8.90
CA SER A 5 43.13 -10.10 8.80
C SER A 5 42.00 -9.39 8.06
N VAL A 6 42.25 -8.23 7.46
CA VAL A 6 41.21 -7.45 6.76
C VAL A 6 41.27 -7.63 5.23
N VAL A 7 42.28 -8.31 4.68
CA VAL A 7 42.51 -8.35 3.21
C VAL A 7 41.95 -9.63 2.54
N VAL A 8 41.54 -10.66 3.29
CA VAL A 8 41.13 -11.95 2.69
C VAL A 8 39.60 -12.15 2.60
N GLY A 9 38.79 -11.36 3.32
CA GLY A 9 37.32 -11.47 3.28
C GLY A 9 36.63 -10.70 2.13
N VAL A 10 37.36 -9.82 1.45
CA VAL A 10 36.81 -8.87 0.46
C VAL A 10 36.95 -9.37 -1.00
N LEU A 11 37.49 -10.58 -1.24
CA LEU A 11 37.83 -11.05 -2.60
C LEU A 11 37.16 -12.36 -3.06
N ILE A 12 36.18 -12.93 -2.34
CA ILE A 12 35.60 -14.27 -2.68
C ILE A 12 34.09 -14.23 -3.03
N VAL A 13 33.50 -13.08 -3.40
CA VAL A 13 32.11 -13.06 -3.94
C VAL A 13 31.94 -12.15 -5.15
N ILE A 14 32.96 -12.06 -6.01
CA ILE A 14 32.85 -11.42 -7.34
C ILE A 14 33.40 -12.38 -8.39
N ALA A 15 32.63 -13.41 -8.75
CA ALA A 15 32.76 -14.15 -10.01
C ALA A 15 31.58 -15.13 -10.19
N ALA A 16 31.00 -15.14 -11.41
CA ALA A 16 29.86 -15.92 -11.93
C ALA A 16 28.47 -15.29 -11.65
N ALA A 17 27.63 -14.93 -12.63
CA ALA A 17 27.64 -15.19 -14.06
C ALA A 17 26.86 -14.09 -14.81
N ALA A 18 27.48 -13.51 -15.85
CA ALA A 18 26.82 -12.74 -16.89
C ALA A 18 26.50 -13.68 -18.05
N GLY A 19 25.23 -13.78 -18.46
CA GLY A 19 24.85 -14.55 -19.64
C GLY A 19 23.38 -14.91 -19.72
N ALA A 20 22.52 -13.98 -20.16
CA ALA A 20 21.25 -14.29 -20.85
C ALA A 20 20.57 -13.00 -21.40
N THR A 21 21.28 -12.18 -22.18
CA THR A 21 20.66 -11.09 -22.96
C THR A 21 20.72 -11.43 -24.44
N ALA A 22 19.97 -12.47 -24.87
CA ALA A 22 19.76 -12.76 -26.30
C ALA A 22 18.69 -13.85 -26.52
N TYR A 23 17.41 -13.59 -26.20
CA TYR A 23 16.32 -14.44 -26.74
C TYR A 23 14.92 -13.81 -26.82
N VAL A 24 14.80 -12.49 -27.01
CA VAL A 24 13.50 -11.88 -27.41
C VAL A 24 13.76 -10.79 -28.46
N SER A 25 14.43 -11.17 -29.54
CA SER A 25 14.60 -10.37 -30.75
C SER A 25 14.18 -11.21 -31.95
N GLY A 26 12.92 -11.66 -31.94
CA GLY A 26 12.46 -12.73 -32.83
C GLY A 26 11.07 -12.60 -33.42
N GLN A 27 10.37 -11.46 -33.33
CA GLN A 27 9.13 -11.24 -34.10
C GLN A 27 9.01 -9.77 -34.55
N ARG A 28 9.69 -9.43 -35.65
CA ARG A 28 9.16 -8.42 -36.59
C ARG A 28 8.27 -9.19 -37.56
N GLN A 29 7.00 -8.82 -37.66
CA GLN A 29 6.46 -8.45 -38.96
C GLN A 29 5.21 -7.57 -38.77
N PRO A 30 5.01 -6.57 -39.65
CA PRO A 30 4.04 -5.51 -39.50
C PRO A 30 2.71 -5.89 -40.13
N ALA A 31 1.60 -5.51 -39.50
CA ALA A 31 0.31 -5.46 -40.15
C ALA A 31 0.02 -4.00 -40.53
N GLU A 32 0.55 -3.61 -41.68
CA GLU A 32 -0.08 -2.58 -42.50
C GLU A 32 -1.21 -3.27 -43.27
N SER A 33 -2.46 -2.85 -43.06
CA SER A 33 -3.53 -2.98 -44.06
C SER A 33 -4.79 -2.17 -43.69
N VAL A 34 -4.94 -1.07 -44.44
CA VAL A 34 -6.16 -0.61 -45.13
C VAL A 34 -7.31 0.00 -44.31
N ALA A 35 -7.50 1.31 -44.53
CA ALA A 35 -8.75 2.03 -44.32
C ALA A 35 -9.84 1.60 -45.33
N GLY A 36 -11.09 1.48 -44.87
CA GLY A 36 -12.28 1.29 -45.73
C GLY A 36 -13.59 1.54 -44.95
N PRO A 37 -14.67 2.01 -45.62
CA PRO A 37 -15.65 2.94 -45.05
C PRO A 37 -16.84 2.30 -44.31
N ALA A 38 -17.61 3.18 -43.66
CA ALA A 38 -18.88 2.93 -43.00
C ALA A 38 -19.89 2.11 -43.84
N SER A 39 -20.62 1.22 -43.17
CA SER A 39 -21.92 0.73 -43.63
C SER A 39 -22.85 0.50 -42.44
N ALA A 40 -24.00 1.18 -42.48
CA ALA A 40 -25.11 1.04 -41.55
C ALA A 40 -25.93 -0.23 -41.83
N ALA A 41 -26.48 -0.85 -40.77
CA ALA A 41 -27.87 -1.36 -40.67
C ALA A 41 -28.03 -2.31 -39.45
N ALA A 42 -29.13 -2.14 -38.71
CA ALA A 42 -29.59 -2.89 -37.52
C ALA A 42 -30.35 -4.20 -37.90
N PRO A 43 -31.22 -4.83 -37.08
CA PRO A 43 -31.28 -5.09 -35.62
C PRO A 43 -31.51 -6.61 -35.27
N SER A 44 -31.78 -6.90 -33.98
CA SER A 44 -32.42 -8.13 -33.40
C SER A 44 -31.45 -9.28 -33.07
N THR A 45 -31.56 -10.10 -32.01
CA THR A 45 -32.68 -10.56 -31.16
C THR A 45 -32.16 -11.07 -29.80
N SER A 46 -33.07 -11.11 -28.83
CA SER A 46 -33.04 -11.68 -27.48
C SER A 46 -32.16 -12.91 -27.22
N GLY A 47 -31.53 -12.92 -26.03
CA GLY A 47 -30.98 -14.10 -25.36
C GLY A 47 -31.08 -13.93 -23.84
N THR A 48 -32.05 -14.61 -23.26
CA THR A 48 -32.38 -14.63 -21.82
C THR A 48 -31.61 -15.76 -21.12
N SER A 49 -31.20 -15.50 -19.87
CA SER A 49 -30.91 -16.44 -18.76
C SER A 49 -29.49 -17.01 -18.54
N GLY A 50 -29.10 -16.96 -17.26
CA GLY A 50 -28.06 -17.75 -16.60
C GLY A 50 -26.85 -16.89 -16.22
N THR A 51 -26.46 -16.69 -14.96
CA THR A 51 -26.67 -17.48 -13.75
C THR A 51 -26.47 -16.53 -12.56
N SER A 52 -27.38 -16.60 -11.59
CA SER A 52 -27.24 -15.99 -10.28
C SER A 52 -25.95 -16.46 -9.62
N GLY A 53 -24.91 -15.64 -9.68
CA GLY A 53 -23.80 -15.75 -8.75
C GLY A 53 -24.33 -15.31 -7.38
N THR A 54 -24.66 -16.27 -6.53
CA THR A 54 -24.83 -16.03 -5.09
C THR A 54 -23.48 -15.57 -4.57
N SER A 55 -23.21 -14.27 -4.69
CA SER A 55 -22.24 -13.59 -3.84
C SER A 55 -22.80 -13.73 -2.44
N VAL A 56 -22.16 -14.55 -1.61
CA VAL A 56 -22.41 -14.55 -0.18
C VAL A 56 -21.90 -13.20 0.29
N GLU A 57 -22.74 -12.19 0.15
CA GLU A 57 -22.57 -10.90 0.77
C GLU A 57 -22.63 -11.20 2.26
N GLN A 58 -21.45 -11.41 2.84
CA GLN A 58 -21.25 -11.43 4.27
C GLN A 58 -21.59 -10.01 4.73
N SER A 59 -22.89 -9.79 4.90
CA SER A 59 -23.50 -8.57 5.40
C SER A 59 -23.17 -8.48 6.88
N GLY A 60 -21.88 -8.26 7.17
CA GLY A 60 -21.48 -7.61 8.39
C GLY A 60 -22.12 -6.23 8.39
N ALA A 61 -22.57 -5.78 9.55
CA ALA A 61 -23.10 -4.43 9.72
C ALA A 61 -22.18 -3.40 9.01
N PRO A 62 -22.74 -2.37 8.36
CA PRO A 62 -21.94 -1.38 7.66
C PRO A 62 -20.93 -0.81 8.65
N THR A 63 -19.65 -1.09 8.41
CA THR A 63 -18.56 -0.42 9.13
C THR A 63 -18.74 1.07 8.84
N ALA A 64 -18.82 1.89 9.89
CA ALA A 64 -19.00 3.32 9.74
C ALA A 64 -17.98 3.85 8.74
N ALA A 65 -18.44 4.51 7.67
CA ALA A 65 -17.54 4.99 6.64
C ALA A 65 -16.53 5.99 7.24
N PRO A 66 -15.29 6.03 6.72
CA PRO A 66 -14.32 7.05 7.10
C PRO A 66 -14.88 8.47 6.96
N SER A 67 -14.67 9.29 7.99
CA SER A 67 -15.17 10.67 8.06
C SER A 67 -14.13 11.72 7.64
N ILE A 68 -12.89 11.30 7.36
CA ILE A 68 -11.80 12.20 6.99
C ILE A 68 -11.93 12.56 5.49
N PRO A 69 -11.93 13.85 5.10
CA PRO A 69 -11.96 14.24 3.69
C PRO A 69 -10.83 13.59 2.87
N GLY A 70 -11.15 13.16 1.64
CA GLY A 70 -10.17 12.50 0.76
C GLY A 70 -9.89 11.04 1.12
N THR A 71 -10.69 10.43 1.99
CA THR A 71 -10.60 8.99 2.29
C THR A 71 -11.74 8.19 1.67
N ASP A 72 -11.50 6.90 1.47
CA ASP A 72 -12.51 5.88 1.22
C ASP A 72 -12.32 4.68 2.14
N ALA A 73 -13.04 3.59 1.90
CA ALA A 73 -13.05 2.40 2.75
C ALA A 73 -11.68 1.73 2.94
N LEU A 74 -10.65 2.10 2.16
CA LEU A 74 -9.29 1.58 2.28
C LEU A 74 -8.30 2.58 2.88
N GLY A 75 -8.61 3.88 2.88
CA GLY A 75 -7.71 4.92 3.40
C GLY A 75 -7.69 6.17 2.54
N PHE A 76 -6.55 6.85 2.49
CA PHE A 76 -6.39 8.14 1.80
C PHE A 76 -6.17 7.99 0.30
N LEU A 77 -7.09 8.53 -0.51
CA LEU A 77 -7.07 8.44 -1.97
C LEU A 77 -5.79 9.04 -2.58
N GLY A 78 -5.26 8.39 -3.60
CA GLY A 78 -4.10 8.89 -4.35
C GLY A 78 -2.76 8.82 -3.61
N THR A 79 -2.69 8.13 -2.46
CA THR A 79 -1.46 7.98 -1.67
C THR A 79 -1.22 6.52 -1.28
N THR A 80 -0.06 6.24 -0.70
CA THR A 80 0.25 4.92 -0.12
C THR A 80 -0.33 4.72 1.28
N ALA A 81 -0.92 5.75 1.90
CA ALA A 81 -1.61 5.61 3.19
C ALA A 81 -2.99 4.96 2.99
N ARG A 82 -2.99 3.72 2.50
CA ARG A 82 -4.17 2.89 2.22
C ARG A 82 -3.86 1.44 2.52
N CYS A 83 -4.88 0.72 2.97
CA CYS A 83 -4.86 -0.73 3.05
C CYS A 83 -4.89 -1.34 1.65
N ALA A 84 -4.31 -2.54 1.52
CA ALA A 84 -4.43 -3.34 0.32
C ALA A 84 -5.87 -3.81 0.10
N ASP A 85 -6.20 -4.18 -1.13
CA ASP A 85 -7.52 -4.73 -1.46
C ASP A 85 -7.81 -5.99 -0.64
N GLY A 86 -8.98 -6.01 0.02
CA GLY A 86 -9.39 -7.10 0.92
C GLY A 86 -8.98 -6.90 2.38
N ASP A 87 -8.08 -5.97 2.68
CA ASP A 87 -7.71 -5.59 4.05
C ASP A 87 -8.66 -4.52 4.61
N ARG A 88 -8.71 -4.41 5.93
CA ARG A 88 -9.62 -3.47 6.60
C ARG A 88 -8.86 -2.40 7.39
N PRO A 89 -9.15 -1.11 7.21
CA PRO A 89 -8.59 -0.09 8.07
C PRO A 89 -9.22 -0.18 9.47
N LYS A 90 -8.37 -0.10 10.49
CA LYS A 90 -8.73 -0.03 11.92
C LYS A 90 -8.67 1.39 12.45
N MET A 91 -7.76 2.19 11.91
CA MET A 91 -7.54 3.57 12.32
C MET A 91 -6.98 4.37 11.15
N MET A 92 -7.42 5.62 11.02
CA MET A 92 -6.87 6.60 10.10
C MET A 92 -6.55 7.89 10.86
N VAL A 93 -5.37 8.46 10.58
CA VAL A 93 -4.90 9.72 11.16
C VAL A 93 -4.41 10.62 10.02
N LEU A 94 -4.93 11.84 9.99
CA LEU A 94 -4.44 12.92 9.13
C LEU A 94 -3.75 13.95 10.02
N THR A 95 -2.51 14.31 9.70
CA THR A 95 -1.77 15.40 10.34
C THR A 95 -1.50 16.51 9.31
N ALA A 96 -0.80 17.58 9.71
CA ALA A 96 -0.40 18.62 8.76
C ALA A 96 0.56 18.11 7.67
N THR A 97 1.37 17.09 7.97
CA THR A 97 2.46 16.61 7.11
C THR A 97 2.40 15.11 6.79
N SER A 98 1.46 14.38 7.39
CA SER A 98 1.38 12.92 7.26
C SER A 98 -0.05 12.42 7.16
N GLN A 99 -0.20 11.31 6.45
CA GLN A 99 -1.39 10.48 6.37
C GLN A 99 -1.00 9.08 6.84
N ALA A 100 -1.78 8.50 7.74
CA ALA A 100 -1.47 7.20 8.33
C ALA A 100 -2.73 6.34 8.45
N VAL A 101 -2.59 5.06 8.09
CA VAL A 101 -3.62 4.04 8.26
C VAL A 101 -3.03 2.84 8.97
N VAL A 102 -3.75 2.32 9.96
CA VAL A 102 -3.49 1.00 10.52
C VAL A 102 -4.46 0.03 9.89
N CYS A 103 -3.93 -1.01 9.26
CA CYS A 103 -4.66 -1.97 8.46
C CYS A 103 -4.60 -3.35 9.09
N ASP A 104 -5.67 -4.11 8.91
CA ASP A 104 -5.82 -5.49 9.35
C ASP A 104 -5.89 -6.41 8.14
N HIS A 105 -4.94 -7.34 8.08
CA HIS A 105 -4.88 -8.44 7.14
C HIS A 105 -5.10 -9.74 7.91
N ALA A 106 -6.34 -10.23 7.96
CA ALA A 106 -6.71 -11.45 8.67
C ALA A 106 -6.18 -11.49 10.14
N GLY A 107 -6.24 -10.36 10.84
CA GLY A 107 -5.74 -10.21 12.21
C GLY A 107 -4.26 -9.84 12.34
N ALA A 108 -3.47 -9.88 11.27
CA ALA A 108 -2.12 -9.32 11.24
C ALA A 108 -2.19 -7.82 10.91
N LEU A 109 -1.66 -6.99 11.80
CA LEU A 109 -1.73 -5.54 11.65
C LEU A 109 -0.48 -4.98 10.98
N TYR A 110 -0.69 -3.98 10.12
CA TYR A 110 0.39 -3.21 9.50
C TYR A 110 0.02 -1.73 9.42
N TYR A 111 1.05 -0.90 9.34
CA TYR A 111 0.97 0.53 9.13
C TYR A 111 1.19 0.85 7.65
N ALA A 112 0.38 1.74 7.10
CA ALA A 112 0.54 2.34 5.79
C ALA A 112 0.57 3.86 5.94
N GLY A 113 1.70 4.48 5.65
CA GLY A 113 1.95 5.90 5.80
C GLY A 113 2.26 6.59 4.48
N TRP A 114 1.98 7.89 4.44
CA TRP A 114 2.38 8.81 3.39
C TRP A 114 2.73 10.17 3.98
N ARG A 115 3.94 10.65 3.69
CA ARG A 115 4.39 11.99 4.05
C ARG A 115 4.08 12.96 2.91
N THR A 116 3.32 14.02 3.19
CA THR A 116 2.87 14.99 2.17
C THR A 116 3.96 15.98 1.77
N ASP A 117 4.92 16.26 2.65
CA ASP A 117 6.04 17.17 2.43
C ASP A 117 7.08 16.61 1.44
N THR A 118 7.32 15.31 1.52
CA THR A 118 8.36 14.58 0.78
C THR A 118 7.78 13.70 -0.33
N GLY A 119 6.46 13.46 -0.32
CA GLY A 119 5.81 12.54 -1.26
C GLY A 119 6.28 11.09 -1.11
N SER A 120 6.62 10.68 0.11
CA SER A 120 7.18 9.35 0.39
C SER A 120 6.20 8.50 1.18
N GLY A 121 6.04 7.25 0.72
CA GLY A 121 5.23 6.23 1.38
C GLY A 121 6.07 5.25 2.19
N THR A 122 5.50 4.72 3.28
CA THR A 122 6.13 3.66 4.09
C THR A 122 5.09 2.64 4.51
N ARG A 123 5.45 1.35 4.45
CA ARG A 123 4.69 0.25 5.07
C ARG A 123 5.52 -0.40 6.17
N ILE A 124 4.87 -0.72 7.29
CA ILE A 124 5.52 -1.40 8.42
C ILE A 124 4.59 -2.50 8.91
N ASP A 125 4.99 -3.75 8.80
CA ASP A 125 4.23 -4.89 9.31
C ASP A 125 4.45 -5.09 10.82
N GLY A 126 3.58 -5.87 11.46
CA GLY A 126 3.73 -6.23 12.88
C GLY A 126 3.38 -5.10 13.83
N VAL A 127 2.39 -4.27 13.47
CA VAL A 127 1.87 -3.22 14.35
C VAL A 127 1.24 -3.85 15.60
N LEU A 128 1.53 -3.26 16.76
CA LEU A 128 1.05 -3.75 18.05
C LEU A 128 0.08 -2.77 18.70
N PRO A 129 -0.93 -3.22 19.45
CA PRO A 129 -1.80 -2.34 20.22
C PRO A 129 -1.02 -1.62 21.32
N ALA A 130 -1.31 -0.33 21.53
CA ALA A 130 -0.67 0.51 22.54
C ALA A 130 -1.64 1.58 23.07
N GLY A 131 -2.21 1.34 24.25
CA GLY A 131 -3.16 2.28 24.88
C GLY A 131 -4.36 2.56 23.96
N PRO A 132 -4.68 3.84 23.65
CA PRO A 132 -5.79 4.19 22.76
C PRO A 132 -5.47 4.02 21.27
N GLY A 133 -4.29 3.50 20.93
CA GLY A 133 -3.80 3.43 19.57
C GLY A 133 -2.87 2.25 19.33
N TRP A 134 -1.86 2.49 18.51
CA TRP A 134 -1.00 1.45 17.95
C TRP A 134 0.45 1.89 17.90
N VAL A 135 1.38 0.95 17.91
CA VAL A 135 2.80 1.21 17.73
C VAL A 135 3.34 0.44 16.52
N ALA A 136 3.96 1.17 15.60
CA ALA A 136 4.72 0.61 14.48
C ALA A 136 6.22 0.78 14.77
N ARG A 137 7.03 -0.24 14.46
CA ARG A 137 8.48 -0.20 14.64
C ARG A 137 9.19 -0.25 13.29
N ALA A 138 9.74 0.89 12.89
CA ALA A 138 10.67 0.96 11.77
C ALA A 138 12.10 0.61 12.25
N PRO A 139 13.06 0.35 11.34
CA PRO A 139 14.44 0.07 11.71
C PRO A 139 15.12 1.21 12.50
N ASP A 140 14.74 2.46 12.26
CA ASP A 140 15.35 3.68 12.77
C ASP A 140 14.42 4.54 13.64
N ALA A 141 13.14 4.17 13.74
CA ALA A 141 12.14 4.92 14.48
C ALA A 141 11.05 4.03 15.08
N THR A 142 10.42 4.51 16.15
CA THR A 142 9.15 3.99 16.66
C THR A 142 8.07 5.03 16.42
N ILE A 143 6.94 4.61 15.87
CA ILE A 143 5.80 5.48 15.56
C ILE A 143 4.64 5.07 16.45
N ASN A 144 4.26 5.94 17.38
CA ASN A 144 3.04 5.80 18.17
C ASN A 144 1.90 6.51 17.43
N ILE A 145 0.86 5.76 17.10
CA ILE A 145 -0.26 6.17 16.25
C ILE A 145 -1.47 6.27 17.16
N THR A 146 -1.95 7.47 17.41
CA THR A 146 -3.01 7.73 18.40
C THR A 146 -4.12 8.61 17.81
N PRO A 147 -5.29 8.70 18.47
CA PRO A 147 -6.30 9.66 18.08
C PRO A 147 -5.84 11.13 18.11
N ALA A 148 -4.83 11.44 18.92
CA ALA A 148 -4.28 12.79 19.04
C ALA A 148 -3.25 13.12 17.95
N GLY A 149 -2.78 12.13 17.18
CA GLY A 149 -1.73 12.31 16.18
C GLY A 149 -0.66 11.22 16.21
N LEU A 150 0.46 11.51 15.56
CA LEU A 150 1.63 10.64 15.52
C LEU A 150 2.71 11.17 16.47
N VAL A 151 3.36 10.27 17.18
CA VAL A 151 4.62 10.56 17.90
C VAL A 151 5.68 9.64 17.32
N ILE A 152 6.71 10.24 16.74
CA ILE A 152 7.79 9.55 16.04
C ILE A 152 9.05 9.73 16.88
N SER A 153 9.51 8.66 17.51
CA SER A 153 10.74 8.66 18.31
C SER A 153 11.85 8.01 17.49
N ALA A 154 12.89 8.78 17.16
CA ALA A 154 14.05 8.36 16.39
C ALA A 154 15.35 8.74 17.12
N ALA A 155 16.51 8.30 16.60
CA ALA A 155 17.81 8.56 17.24
C ALA A 155 18.14 10.06 17.39
N ASN A 156 17.60 10.91 16.52
CA ASN A 156 17.80 12.36 16.51
C ASN A 156 16.76 13.14 17.33
N GLY A 157 15.78 12.47 17.96
CA GLY A 157 14.78 13.11 18.81
C GLY A 157 13.38 12.55 18.63
N GLU A 158 12.44 13.19 19.32
CA GLU A 158 11.01 12.90 19.22
C GLU A 158 10.30 14.01 18.44
N PHE A 159 9.44 13.61 17.50
CA PHE A 159 8.66 14.50 16.66
C PHE A 159 7.18 14.19 16.85
N THR A 160 6.41 15.20 17.27
CA THR A 160 4.97 15.08 17.44
C THR A 160 4.26 15.77 16.30
N GLU A 161 3.36 15.04 15.65
CA GLU A 161 2.51 15.52 14.57
C GLU A 161 1.04 15.45 15.02
N PRO A 162 0.43 16.57 15.45
CA PRO A 162 -0.94 16.59 15.91
C PRO A 162 -1.93 16.16 14.82
N ALA A 163 -2.95 15.41 15.22
CA ALA A 163 -4.05 15.05 14.33
C ALA A 163 -4.89 16.28 13.98
N THR A 164 -5.18 16.42 12.70
CA THR A 164 -6.17 17.33 12.12
C THR A 164 -7.40 16.59 11.60
N GLY A 165 -7.28 15.26 11.44
CA GLY A 165 -8.38 14.35 11.17
C GLY A 165 -8.13 12.99 11.80
N PHE A 166 -9.19 12.36 12.30
CA PHE A 166 -9.12 11.05 12.92
C PHE A 166 -10.38 10.25 12.61
N TRP A 167 -10.21 8.95 12.39
CA TRP A 167 -11.28 7.98 12.31
C TRP A 167 -10.80 6.63 12.84
N ALA A 168 -11.68 5.89 13.48
CA ALA A 168 -11.44 4.51 13.88
C ALA A 168 -12.66 3.65 13.53
N ALA A 169 -12.39 2.38 13.20
CA ALA A 169 -13.45 1.42 12.97
C ALA A 169 -14.24 1.18 14.29
N PRO A 170 -15.58 1.05 14.21
CA PRO A 170 -16.43 0.74 15.37
C PRO A 170 -16.26 -0.69 15.88
#